data_AF-A0A7Y1X8E2-F1
#
_entry.id   AF-A0A7Y1X8E2-F1
#
_cell.length_a   1.000
_cell.length_b   1.000
_cell.length_c   1.000
_cell.angle_alpha   90.00
_cell.angle_beta   90.00
_cell.angle_gamma   90.00
#
_symmetry.space_group_name_H-M   'P 1'
#
loop_
_entity.id
_entity.type
_entity.pdbx_description
1 polymer ?
#
loop_
_entity_poly.entity_id
_entity_poly.type
_entity_poly.pdbx_seq_one_letter_code
_entity_poly.pdbx_strand_id
1 'polypeptide(L)' 'MANKIVLAEPRGFCAGVEMAIKALTWMVQTFDGDVYCFHEIVHNATVVKAFEDAGVI' A
#
# COMPACT_ATOMS: atom_id res chain seq x y z
N MET A 1 16.61 -26.63 9.20
CA MET A 1 16.76 -25.42 8.36
C MET A 1 16.53 -25.82 6.92
N ALA A 2 15.87 -24.99 6.11
CA ALA A 2 15.79 -25.23 4.68
C ALA A 2 17.18 -24.99 4.05
N ASN A 3 17.74 -26.00 3.38
CA ASN A 3 19.08 -25.92 2.78
C ASN A 3 19.11 -25.13 1.45
N LYS A 4 17.95 -24.67 0.97
CA LYS A 4 17.80 -23.88 -0.26
C LYS A 4 16.53 -23.06 -0.20
N ILE A 5 16.64 -21.75 -0.46
CA ILE A 5 15.52 -20.84 -0.65
C ILE A 5 15.40 -20.57 -2.15
N VAL A 6 14.19 -20.68 -2.70
CA VAL A 6 13.89 -20.35 -4.09
C VAL A 6 12.87 -19.23 -4.09
N LEU A 7 13.10 -18.22 -4.92
CA LEU A 7 12.30 -17.01 -4.97
C LEU A 7 11.66 -16.90 -6.36
N ALA A 8 10.33 -16.89 -6.41
CA ALA A 8 9.58 -16.87 -7.66
C ALA A 8 9.67 -15.52 -8.37
N GLU A 9 9.52 -15.54 -9.70
CA GLU A 9 9.38 -14.34 -10.55
C GLU A 9 8.26 -14.53 -11.59
N PRO A 10 7.34 -13.53 -11.74
CA PRO A 10 7.29 -12.27 -10.99
C PRO A 10 6.75 -12.46 -9.56
N ARG A 11 7.11 -11.54 -8.66
CA ARG A 11 6.60 -11.47 -7.28
C ARG A 11 6.46 -10.02 -6.85
N GLY A 12 5.57 -9.75 -5.90
CA GLY A 12 5.37 -8.41 -5.34
C GLY A 12 4.20 -7.67 -6.02
N PHE A 13 4.35 -6.37 -6.20
CA PHE A 13 3.27 -5.50 -6.63
C PHE A 13 2.99 -5.61 -8.13
N CYS A 14 1.71 -5.66 -8.48
CA CYS A 14 1.27 -5.45 -9.85
C CYS A 14 1.09 -3.95 -10.12
N ALA A 15 0.95 -3.58 -11.40
CA ALA A 15 0.77 -2.19 -11.81
C ALA A 15 -0.42 -1.49 -11.12
N GLY A 16 -1.52 -2.21 -10.87
CA GLY A 16 -2.69 -1.67 -10.19
C GLY A 16 -2.44 -1.34 -8.71
N VAL A 17 -1.75 -2.23 -8.00
CA VAL A 17 -1.35 -2.01 -6.59
C VAL A 17 -0.40 -0.82 -6.49
N GLU A 18 0.60 -0.75 -7.36
CA GLU A 18 1.56 0.36 -7.37
C GLU A 18 0.87 1.70 -7.64
N MET A 19 -0.02 1.74 -8.63
CA MET A 19 -0.77 2.95 -8.98
C MET A 19 -1.71 3.40 -7.85
N ALA A 20 -2.42 2.48 -7.20
CA ALA A 20 -3.31 2.79 -6.09
C ALA A 20 -2.55 3.38 -4.88
N ILE A 21 -1.41 2.76 -4.51
CA ILE A 21 -0.56 3.26 -3.43
C ILE A 21 -0.04 4.65 -3.77
N LYS A 22 0.48 4.87 -5.00
CA LYS A 22 0.99 6.19 -5.42
C LYS A 22 -0.10 7.26 -5.39
N ALA A 23 -1.31 6.95 -5.85
CA ALA A 23 -2.43 7.88 -5.87
C ALA A 23 -2.81 8.33 -4.44
N LEU A 24 -2.99 7.38 -3.52
CA LEU A 24 -3.35 7.71 -2.15
C LEU A 24 -2.23 8.46 -1.42
N THR A 25 -0.96 8.05 -1.61
CA THR A 25 0.19 8.78 -1.07
C THR A 25 0.21 10.24 -1.56
N TRP A 26 -0.03 10.46 -2.86
CA TRP A 26 -0.08 11.80 -3.41
C TRP A 26 -1.23 12.63 -2.81
N MET A 27 -2.42 12.04 -2.62
CA MET A 27 -3.55 12.73 -2.01
C MET A 27 -3.23 13.19 -0.58
N VAL A 28 -2.67 12.29 0.24
CA VAL A 28 -2.26 12.59 1.63
C VAL A 28 -1.21 13.70 1.71
N GLN A 29 -0.31 13.78 0.72
CA GLN A 29 0.74 14.81 0.69
C GLN A 29 0.28 16.15 0.12
N THR A 30 -0.77 16.17 -0.70
CA THR A 30 -1.13 17.35 -1.50
C THR A 30 -2.29 18.14 -0.91
N PHE A 31 -3.27 17.45 -0.31
CA PHE A 31 -4.47 18.10 0.19
C PHE A 31 -4.37 18.35 1.70
N ASP A 32 -4.81 19.53 2.11
CA ASP A 32 -5.00 19.85 3.52
C ASP A 32 -6.31 19.19 4.03
N GLY A 33 -6.27 18.66 5.25
CA GLY A 33 -7.42 18.00 5.90
C GLY A 33 -7.40 16.48 5.77
N ASP A 34 -8.48 15.85 6.23
CA ASP A 34 -8.57 14.39 6.31
C ASP A 34 -8.76 13.77 4.91
N VAL A 35 -7.98 12.74 4.59
CA VAL A 35 -8.14 11.91 3.38
C VAL A 35 -8.85 10.62 3.75
N TYR A 36 -10.01 10.39 3.15
CA TYR A 36 -10.82 9.20 3.41
C TYR A 36 -10.63 8.14 2.32
N CYS A 37 -10.40 6.89 2.70
CA CYS A 37 -10.31 5.73 1.82
C CYS A 37 -11.48 4.77 2.09
N PHE A 38 -12.35 4.58 1.10
CA PHE A 38 -13.43 3.61 1.23
C PHE A 38 -12.87 2.18 1.19
N HIS A 39 -12.89 1.50 2.34
CA HIS A 39 -12.22 0.21 2.59
C HIS A 39 -10.69 0.30 2.48
N GLU A 40 -10.02 -0.85 2.62
CA GLU A 40 -8.57 -0.93 2.42
C GLU A 40 -8.20 -0.65 0.95
N ILE A 41 -7.23 0.25 0.73
CA ILE A 41 -6.71 0.56 -0.61
C ILE A 41 -6.15 -0.68 -1.33
N VAL A 42 -5.54 -1.60 -0.56
CA VAL A 42 -5.09 -2.94 -0.96
C VAL A 42 -5.18 -3.88 0.23
N HIS A 43 -5.39 -5.17 -0.01
CA HIS A 43 -5.45 -6.18 1.06
C HIS A 43 -4.04 -6.58 1.54
N ASN A 44 -3.38 -5.63 2.20
CA ASN A 44 -2.09 -5.84 2.84
C ASN A 44 -2.03 -5.01 4.13
N ALA A 45 -2.07 -5.68 5.28
CA ALA A 45 -2.13 -5.02 6.58
C ALA A 45 -0.97 -4.05 6.83
N THR A 46 0.24 -4.35 6.34
CA THR A 46 1.39 -3.44 6.48
C THR A 46 1.21 -2.17 5.67
N VAL A 47 0.66 -2.26 4.46
CA VAL A 47 0.39 -1.10 3.61
C VAL A 47 -0.75 -0.27 4.19
N VAL A 48 -1.84 -0.91 4.63
CA VAL A 48 -2.99 -0.22 5.23
C VAL A 48 -2.55 0.54 6.48
N LYS A 49 -1.82 -0.12 7.39
CA LYS A 49 -1.31 0.52 8.59
C LYS A 49 -0.42 1.73 8.32
N ALA A 50 0.41 1.69 7.27
CA ALA A 50 1.23 2.83 6.89
C ALA A 50 0.38 4.05 6.46
N PHE A 51 -0.80 3.83 5.87
CA PHE A 51 -1.72 4.92 5.52
C PHE A 51 -2.53 5.41 6.74
N GLU A 52 -2.98 4.50 7.61
CA GLU A 52 -3.62 4.86 8.89
C GLU A 52 -2.68 5.71 9.76
N ASP A 53 -1.41 5.31 9.86
CA ASP A 53 -0.36 6.06 10.59
C ASP A 53 -0.06 7.42 9.93
N ALA A 54 -0.36 7.58 8.64
CA ALA A 54 -0.25 8.83 7.90
C ALA A 54 -1.53 9.70 7.97
N GLY A 55 -2.54 9.26 8.72
CA GLY A 55 -3.79 10.01 8.93
C GLY A 55 -4.87 9.76 7.88
N VAL A 56 -4.75 8.72 7.06
CA VAL A 56 -5.86 8.26 6.21
C VAL A 56 -6.93 7.61 7.09
N ILE A 57 -8.20 7.95 6.80
CA ILE A 57 -9.38 7.47 7.53
C ILE A 57 -10.20 6.51 6.67
#